data_AF-A0A5S9M713-F1
#
_entry.id   AF-A0A5S9M713-F1
#
_cell.length_a   1.000
_cell.length_b   1.000
_cell.length_c   1.000
_cell.angle_alpha   90.00
_cell.angle_beta   90.00
_cell.angle_gamma   90.00
#
_symmetry.space_group_name_H-M   'P 1'
#
loop_
_entity.id
_entity.type
_entity.pdbx_description
1 polymer ?
#
loop_
_entity_poly.entity_id
_entity_poly.type
_entity_poly.pdbx_seq_one_letter_code
_entity_poly.pdbx_strand_id
1 'polypeptide(L)' 'MDFTIRFLSFFVVEIEGKDEQANKRFKHYQTLDQEEFEQSELKDFLDGELKKKSSNEKWTDTLNLNKYRPKLADLL' A
#
# COMPACT_ATOMS: atom_id res chain seq x y z
N MET A 1 1.38 19.37 -4.42
CA MET A 1 0.60 19.01 -3.22
C MET A 1 1.59 18.46 -2.23
N ASP A 2 1.71 19.07 -1.04
CA ASP A 2 2.47 18.52 0.08
C ASP A 2 1.52 17.69 0.93
N PHE A 3 1.56 16.37 0.77
CA PHE A 3 0.90 15.43 1.67
C PHE A 3 1.94 14.93 2.67
N THR A 4 1.69 15.17 3.95
CA THR A 4 2.54 14.65 5.04
C THR A 4 1.94 13.34 5.54
N ILE A 5 2.66 12.23 5.35
CA ILE A 5 2.27 10.93 5.88
C ILE A 5 2.65 10.87 7.36
N ARG A 6 1.65 10.68 8.23
CA ARG A 6 1.87 10.52 9.67
C ARG A 6 2.03 9.05 10.08
N PHE A 7 1.23 8.19 9.47
CA PHE A 7 1.28 6.75 9.66
C PHE A 7 0.91 6.05 8.35
N LEU A 8 1.60 4.96 8.05
CA LEU A 8 1.34 4.11 6.90
C LEU A 8 1.24 2.66 7.35
N SER A 9 0.06 2.05 7.22
CA SER A 9 -0.18 0.67 7.65
C SER A 9 -0.29 -0.30 6.48
N PHE A 10 0.42 -1.41 6.59
CA PHE A 10 0.44 -2.50 5.64
C PHE A 10 -0.38 -3.68 6.16
N PHE A 11 -1.15 -4.27 5.25
CA PHE A 11 -1.97 -5.43 5.54
C PHE A 11 -1.68 -6.53 4.51
N VAL A 12 -1.59 -7.77 4.97
CA VAL A 12 -1.65 -8.95 4.13
C VAL A 12 -3.11 -9.30 3.93
N VAL A 13 -3.53 -9.35 2.67
CA VAL A 13 -4.88 -9.78 2.29
C VAL A 13 -4.77 -11.19 1.72
N GLU A 14 -5.28 -12.16 2.48
CA GLU A 14 -5.41 -13.54 2.04
C GLU A 14 -6.82 -13.72 1.46
N ILE A 15 -6.89 -14.23 0.24
CA ILE A 15 -8.16 -14.49 -0.46
C ILE A 15 -8.21 -15.99 -0.73
N GLU A 16 -9.10 -16.69 -0.03
CA GLU A 16 -9.35 -18.11 -0.21
C GLU A 16 -10.66 -18.31 -1.00
N GLY A 17 -10.59 -18.98 -2.15
CA GLY A 17 -11.74 -19.23 -3.04
C GLY A 17 -11.68 -18.44 -4.35
N LYS A 18 -12.66 -18.68 -5.23
CA LYS A 18 -12.86 -17.94 -6.50
C LYS A 18 -14.25 -17.32 -6.48
N ASP A 19 -14.37 -16.12 -7.07
CA ASP A 19 -15.62 -15.34 -7.24
C ASP A 19 -16.20 -14.73 -5.95
N GLU A 20 -17.48 -14.31 -5.98
CA GLU A 20 -18.16 -13.47 -4.98
C GLU A 20 -18.25 -14.09 -3.57
N GLN A 21 -17.91 -15.38 -3.42
CA GLN A 21 -17.87 -16.11 -2.14
C GLN A 21 -16.46 -16.25 -1.57
N ALA A 22 -15.45 -15.58 -2.13
CA ALA A 22 -14.08 -15.67 -1.64
C ALA A 22 -13.97 -15.14 -0.19
N ASN A 23 -13.40 -15.96 0.68
CA ASN A 23 -13.13 -15.61 2.06
C ASN A 23 -11.91 -14.68 2.09
N LYS A 24 -12.11 -13.43 2.50
CA LYS A 24 -11.05 -12.42 2.60
C LYS A 24 -10.64 -12.28 4.05
N ARG A 25 -9.38 -12.61 4.35
CA ARG A 25 -8.75 -12.34 5.64
C ARG A 25 -7.78 -11.19 5.50
N PHE A 26 -7.87 -10.26 6.45
CA PHE A 26 -6.98 -9.11 6.54
C PHE A 26 -6.13 -9.28 7.78
N LYS A 27 -4.82 -9.39 7.59
CA LYS A 27 -3.84 -9.43 8.68
C LYS A 27 -3.02 -8.15 8.65
N HIS A 28 -3.00 -7.41 9.76
CA HIS A 28 -2.07 -6.29 9.90
C HIS A 28 -0.64 -6.83 9.93
N TYR A 29 0.23 -6.23 9.12
CA TYR A 29 1.64 -6.62 9.00
C TYR A 29 2.54 -5.65 9.77
N GLN A 30 2.48 -4.38 9.42
CA GLN A 30 3.32 -3.34 10.01
C GLN A 30 2.65 -1.98 9.86
N THR A 31 2.94 -1.07 10.77
CA THR A 31 2.70 0.36 10.59
C THR A 31 4.03 1.07 10.68
N LEU A 32 4.31 1.92 9.70
CA LEU A 32 5.42 2.87 9.74
C LEU A 32 4.89 4.19 10.26
N ASP A 33 5.60 4.82 11.19
CA ASP A 33 5.41 6.23 11.49
C ASP A 33 6.06 7.14 10.43
N GLN A 34 6.01 8.44 10.66
CA GLN A 34 6.54 9.41 9.71
C GLN A 34 8.05 9.26 9.49
N GLU A 35 8.83 9.07 10.54
CA GLU A 35 10.29 8.98 10.42
C GLU A 35 10.68 7.67 9.73
N GLU A 36 10.04 6.56 10.14
CA GLU A 36 10.23 5.25 9.52
C GLU A 36 9.84 5.26 8.04
N PHE A 37 8.75 5.95 7.66
CA PHE A 37 8.36 6.10 6.27
C PHE A 37 9.38 6.93 5.49
N GLU A 38 9.82 8.07 6.01
CA GLU A 38 10.77 8.97 5.33
C GLU A 38 12.14 8.31 5.09
N GLN A 39 12.54 7.38 5.96
CA GLN A 39 13.78 6.60 5.83
C GLN A 39 13.59 5.30 5.03
N SER A 40 12.35 4.90 4.74
CA SER A 40 12.07 3.67 4.02
C SER A 40 12.37 3.80 2.53
N GLU A 41 12.91 2.73 1.95
CA GLU A 41 13.05 2.61 0.49
C GLU A 41 11.69 2.59 -0.25
N LEU A 42 10.59 2.41 0.50
CA LEU A 42 9.21 2.49 -0.01
C LEU A 42 8.77 3.94 -0.29
N LYS A 43 9.43 4.93 0.31
CA LYS A 43 9.08 6.34 0.14
C LYS A 43 9.08 6.76 -1.33
N ASP A 44 10.18 6.52 -2.03
CA ASP A 44 10.34 6.94 -3.42
C ASP A 44 9.33 6.25 -4.34
N PHE A 45 9.06 4.97 -4.07
CA PHE A 45 8.04 4.21 -4.78
C PHE A 45 6.64 4.78 -4.55
N LEU A 46 6.26 5.02 -3.30
CA LEU A 46 4.93 5.51 -2.94
C LEU A 46 4.73 6.98 -3.33
N ASP A 47 5.74 7.84 -3.22
CA ASP A 47 5.69 9.22 -3.71
C ASP A 47 5.44 9.27 -5.23
N GLY A 48 6.07 8.39 -5.99
CA GLY A 48 5.84 8.27 -7.44
C GLY A 48 4.41 7.84 -7.77
N GLU A 49 3.90 6.83 -7.07
CA GLU A 49 2.53 6.32 -7.29
C GLU A 49 1.46 7.32 -6.82
N LEU A 50 1.65 7.96 -5.66
CA LEU A 50 0.74 8.97 -5.10
C LEU A 50 0.67 10.21 -5.99
N LYS A 51 1.82 10.70 -6.50
CA LYS A 51 1.86 11.82 -7.45
C LYS A 51 1.16 11.49 -8.78
N LYS A 52 1.25 10.25 -9.25
CA LYS A 52 0.60 9.80 -10.49
C LYS A 52 -0.93 9.70 -10.36
N LYS A 53 -1.43 9.48 -9.15
CA LYS A 53 -2.86 9.24 -8.86
C LYS A 53 -3.64 10.52 -8.50
N SER A 54 -2.99 11.68 -8.37
CA SER A 54 -3.66 12.92 -7.96
C SER A 54 -4.49 13.61 -9.06
N SER A 55 -4.55 13.06 -10.28
CA SER A 55 -5.20 13.73 -11.42
C SER A 55 -6.62 13.28 -11.72
N ASN A 56 -7.12 12.14 -11.24
CA ASN A 56 -8.53 11.75 -11.39
C ASN A 56 -8.88 10.62 -10.42
N GLU A 57 -10.07 10.69 -9.85
CA GLU A 57 -10.81 9.63 -9.14
C GLU A 57 -10.72 9.59 -7.61
N LYS A 58 -11.89 9.49 -6.98
CA LYS A 58 -12.14 9.49 -5.54
C LYS A 58 -11.33 8.42 -4.81
N TRP A 59 -10.75 8.81 -3.67
CA TRP A 59 -9.89 8.01 -2.78
C TRP A 59 -10.64 6.93 -1.96
N THR A 60 -11.42 6.06 -2.59
CA THR A 60 -12.09 4.94 -1.89
C THR A 60 -11.66 3.54 -2.32
N ASP A 61 -10.79 3.40 -3.32
CA ASP A 61 -10.27 2.08 -3.70
C ASP A 61 -8.88 1.83 -3.10
N THR A 62 -8.82 0.80 -2.26
CA THR A 62 -7.63 0.23 -1.65
C THR A 62 -6.49 0.10 -2.67
N LEU A 63 -5.33 0.69 -2.37
CA LEU A 63 -4.13 0.52 -3.19
C LEU A 63 -3.72 -0.96 -3.18
N ASN A 64 -4.07 -1.70 -4.23
CA ASN A 64 -3.75 -3.11 -4.34
C ASN A 64 -2.26 -3.29 -4.69
N LEU A 65 -1.44 -3.38 -3.65
CA LEU A 65 0.01 -3.56 -3.74
C LEU A 65 0.42 -4.90 -4.36
N ASN A 66 -0.50 -5.88 -4.54
CA ASN A 66 -0.17 -7.13 -5.24
C ASN A 66 0.24 -6.93 -6.70
N LYS A 67 -0.09 -5.78 -7.31
CA LYS A 67 0.41 -5.42 -8.65
C LYS A 67 1.93 -5.25 -8.68
N TYR A 68 2.55 -4.96 -7.54
CA TYR A 68 3.96 -4.62 -7.40
C TYR A 68 4.74 -5.64 -6.57
N ARG A 69 4.15 -6.82 -6.34
CA ARG A 69 4.72 -7.94 -5.58
C ARG A 69 6.18 -8.26 -5.91
N PRO A 70 6.65 -8.22 -7.18
CA PRO A 70 8.06 -8.47 -7.49
C PRO A 70 8.99 -7.43 -6.87
N LYS A 71 8.62 -6.15 -6.91
CA LYS A 71 9.45 -5.05 -6.40
C LYS A 71 9.45 -5.00 -4.87
N LEU A 72 8.31 -5.31 -4.25
CA LEU A 72 8.17 -5.32 -2.78
C LEU A 72 8.90 -6.50 -2.12
N ALA A 73 9.10 -7.61 -2.85
CA ALA A 73 9.85 -8.76 -2.34
C ALA A 73 11.36 -8.49 -2.25
N ASP A 74 11.89 -7.58 -3.07
CA ASP A 74 13.30 -7.18 -3.05
C ASP A 74 13.62 -6.16 -1.94
N LEU A 75 12.58 -5.66 -1.26
CA LEU A 75 12.63 -4.61 -0.23
C LEU A 75 12.51 -5.15 1.21
N LEU A 76 12.31 -6.47 1.38
CA LEU A 76 12.18 -7.18 2.66
C LEU A 76 13.20 -8.33 2.73
#